data_AF-A0AA35TJA2-F1
#
_entry.id   AF-A0AA35TJA2-F1
#
_cell.length_a   1.000
_cell.length_b   1.000
_cell.length_c   1.000
_cell.angle_alpha   90.00
_cell.angle_beta   90.00
_cell.angle_gamma   90.00
#
_symmetry.space_group_name_H-M   'P 1'
#
loop_
_entity.id
_entity.type
_entity.pdbx_description
1 polymer ?
#
loop_
_entity_poly.entity_id
_entity_poly.type
_entity_poly.pdbx_seq_one_letter_code
_entity_poly.pdbx_strand_id
1 'polypeptide(L)' 'MRVGPAALGTPILNTKDPNYAMPLSTVRYLEDAGHIKHVYPQFFSTTGNATAVSAARRMGGEIASELTANHVDGVLLVAT' A
#
# COMPACT_ATOMS: atom_id res chain seq x y z
N MET A 1 -23.63 19.80 -3.24
CA MET A 1 -23.45 18.51 -3.93
C MET A 1 -23.94 17.41 -2.99
N ARG A 2 -25.09 16.79 -3.26
CA ARG A 2 -25.63 15.68 -2.45
C ARG A 2 -25.14 14.37 -3.04
N VAL A 3 -24.45 13.55 -2.23
CA VAL A 3 -24.02 12.20 -2.63
C VAL A 3 -25.04 11.21 -2.05
N GLY A 4 -25.66 10.41 -2.93
CA GLY A 4 -26.63 9.36 -2.57
C GLY A 4 -25.96 8.14 -1.92
N PRO A 5 -26.75 7.12 -1.51
CA PRO A 5 -26.27 6.05 -0.63
C PRO A 5 -25.22 5.18 -1.35
N ALA A 6 -24.08 5.03 -0.68
CA ALA A 6 -23.00 4.08 -0.95
C ALA A 6 -22.32 4.17 -2.33
N ALA A 7 -21.65 5.28 -2.62
CA ALA A 7 -20.58 5.26 -3.62
C ALA A 7 -19.31 4.65 -2.99
N LEU A 8 -19.03 3.38 -3.28
CA LEU A 8 -17.73 2.71 -3.10
C LEU A 8 -16.67 3.27 -4.07
N GLY A 9 -16.56 4.60 -4.17
CA GLY A 9 -15.67 5.27 -5.10
C GLY A 9 -15.01 6.46 -4.45
N THR A 10 -13.71 6.64 -4.70
CA THR A 10 -12.89 7.75 -4.21
C THR A 10 -13.51 9.08 -4.67
N PRO A 11 -14.25 9.80 -3.79
CA PRO A 11 -15.07 10.93 -4.23
C PRO A 11 -14.21 12.18 -4.52
N ILE A 12 -12.93 12.12 -4.15
CA ILE A 12 -11.95 13.20 -4.31
C ILE A 12 -10.71 12.60 -4.97
N LEU A 13 -10.53 12.90 -6.26
CA LEU A 13 -9.32 12.58 -7.00
C LEU A 13 -8.30 13.69 -6.77
N ASN A 14 -7.07 13.34 -6.40
CA ASN A 14 -5.99 14.31 -6.39
C ASN A 14 -5.54 14.55 -7.84
N THR A 15 -6.02 15.64 -8.43
CA THR A 15 -5.71 16.02 -9.81
C THR A 15 -4.38 16.75 -9.97
N LYS A 16 -3.72 17.10 -8.86
CA LYS A 16 -2.48 17.89 -8.88
C LYS A 16 -1.23 17.03 -8.90
N ASP A 17 -1.27 15.90 -8.21
CA ASP A 17 -0.17 14.93 -8.19
C ASP A 17 -0.76 13.53 -8.33
N PRO A 18 -0.56 12.84 -9.48
CA PRO A 18 -1.06 11.49 -9.68
C PRO A 18 -0.29 10.43 -8.87
N ASN A 19 0.88 10.75 -8.30
CA ASN A 19 1.72 9.82 -7.54
C ASN A 19 1.40 9.78 -6.04
N TYR A 20 0.17 10.13 -5.66
CA TYR A 20 -0.25 10.23 -4.26
C TYR A 20 -0.77 8.93 -3.65
N ALA A 21 -1.02 7.91 -4.48
CA ALA A 21 -1.63 6.65 -4.06
C ALA A 21 -0.73 5.85 -3.10
N MET A 22 0.58 6.07 -3.19
CA MET A 22 1.58 5.42 -2.34
C MET A 22 2.48 6.50 -1.70
N PRO A 23 2.88 6.34 -0.43
CA PRO A 23 3.79 7.28 0.23
C PRO A 23 5.25 7.13 -0.24
N LEU A 24 5.48 6.75 -1.50
CA LEU A 24 6.81 6.39 -2.02
C LEU A 24 7.78 7.57 -1.96
N SER A 25 7.32 8.77 -2.32
CA SER A 25 8.14 9.99 -2.27
C SER A 25 8.64 10.28 -0.85
N THR A 26 7.76 10.18 0.14
CA THR A 26 8.11 10.35 1.56
C THR A 26 9.08 9.28 2.04
N VAL A 27 8.85 8.01 1.67
CA VAL A 27 9.74 6.91 2.09
C VAL A 27 11.12 7.03 1.44
N ARG A 28 11.21 7.46 0.17
CA ARG A 28 12.50 7.74 -0.49
C ARG A 28 13.23 8.93 0.13
N TYR A 29 12.50 9.98 0.52
CA TYR A 29 13.10 11.07 1.29
C TYR A 29 13.73 10.58 2.60
N LEU A 30 13.07 9.65 3.32
CA LEU A 30 13.63 9.08 4.55
C LEU A 30 14.87 8.20 4.29
N GLU A 31 14.91 7.50 3.15
CA GLU A 31 16.09 6.74 2.70
C GLU A 31 17.25 7.69 2.37
N ASP A 32 17.01 8.73 1.57
CA ASP A 32 18.00 9.74 1.20
C ASP A 32 18.54 10.51 2.42
N ALA A 33 17.69 10.77 3.41
CA ALA A 33 18.06 11.40 4.68
C ALA A 33 18.79 10.44 5.65
N GLY A 34 18.92 9.15 5.30
CA GLY A 34 19.60 8.14 6.12
C GLY A 34 18.82 7.67 7.35
N HIS A 35 17.52 7.96 7.43
CA HIS A 35 16.66 7.48 8.52
C HIS A 35 16.29 6.01 8.38
N ILE A 36 16.25 5.50 7.14
CA ILE A 36 16.12 4.09 6.81
C ILE A 36 17.23 3.68 5.85
N LYS A 37 17.57 2.40 5.79
CA LYS A 37 18.65 1.91 4.92
C LYS A 37 18.23 1.82 3.46
N HIS A 38 17.26 0.96 3.18
CA HIS A 38 16.81 0.68 1.83
C HIS A 38 15.30 0.47 1.75
N VAL A 39 14.67 0.99 0.71
CA VAL A 39 13.29 0.64 0.36
C VAL A 39 13.28 -0.66 -0.43
N TYR A 40 12.47 -1.63 0.01
CA TYR A 40 12.27 -2.89 -0.70
C TYR A 40 11.80 -2.61 -2.15
N PRO A 41 12.37 -3.27 -3.18
CA PRO A 41 12.17 -2.89 -4.58
C PRO A 41 10.79 -3.29 -5.14
N GLN A 42 9.98 -4.01 -4.37
CA GLN A 42 8.64 -4.43 -4.76
C GLN A 42 7.60 -3.88 -3.78
N PHE A 43 6.39 -3.66 -4.28
CA PHE A 43 5.22 -3.38 -3.44
C PHE A 43 4.11 -4.35 -3.81
N PHE A 44 3.26 -4.66 -2.83
CA PHE A 44 2.15 -5.57 -3.01
C PHE A 44 0.86 -4.78 -3.01
N SER A 45 0.02 -5.00 -4.01
CA SER A 45 -1.32 -4.45 -4.08
C SER A 45 -2.31 -5.60 -4.12
N THR A 46 -3.35 -5.51 -3.29
CA THR A 46 -4.47 -6.46 -3.30
C THR A 46 -5.74 -5.74 -3.74
N THR A 47 -6.71 -6.49 -4.25
CA THR A 47 -8.04 -5.92 -4.49
C THR A 47 -8.73 -5.73 -3.13
N GLY A 48 -8.97 -4.48 -2.71
CA GLY A 48 -9.52 -4.21 -1.38
C GLY A 48 -10.97 -4.65 -1.21
N ASN A 49 -11.81 -4.42 -2.23
CA ASN A 49 -13.23 -4.73 -2.17
C ASN A 49 -13.54 -6.16 -2.62
N ALA A 50 -14.44 -6.83 -1.90
CA ALA A 50 -14.92 -8.19 -2.17
C ALA A 50 -13.88 -9.33 -2.14
N THR A 51 -12.68 -9.12 -1.60
CA THR A 51 -11.71 -10.21 -1.43
C THR A 51 -12.18 -11.20 -0.36
N ALA A 52 -12.32 -12.46 -0.74
CA ALA A 52 -12.67 -13.53 0.19
C ALA A 52 -11.62 -13.67 1.29
N VAL A 53 -12.06 -13.89 2.53
CA VAL A 53 -11.17 -14.03 3.70
C VAL A 53 -10.13 -15.13 3.50
N SER A 54 -10.49 -16.25 2.87
CA SER A 54 -9.57 -17.34 2.56
C SER A 54 -8.46 -16.89 1.60
N ALA A 55 -8.79 -16.12 0.57
CA ALA A 55 -7.83 -15.56 -0.37
C ALA A 55 -6.93 -14.52 0.32
N ALA A 56 -7.50 -13.63 1.13
CA ALA A 56 -6.73 -12.64 1.90
C ALA A 56 -5.71 -13.31 2.83
N ARG A 57 -6.11 -14.37 3.54
CA ARG A 57 -5.18 -15.14 4.41
C ARG A 57 -4.05 -15.78 3.62
N ARG A 58 -4.35 -16.39 2.47
CA ARG A 58 -3.32 -16.99 1.60
C ARG A 58 -2.32 -15.94 1.13
N MET A 59 -2.81 -14.86 0.52
CA MET A 59 -1.96 -13.77 0.00
C MET A 59 -1.12 -13.14 1.12
N GLY A 60 -1.72 -12.88 2.29
CA GLY A 60 -0.99 -12.34 3.44
C GLY A 60 0.14 -13.26 3.91
N GLY A 61 -0.08 -14.58 3.91
CA GLY A 61 0.96 -15.56 4.24
C GLY A 61 2.10 -15.60 3.23
N GLU A 62 1.78 -15.57 1.93
CA GLU A 62 2.77 -15.53 0.84
C GLU A 62 3.62 -14.24 0.91
N ILE A 63 2.99 -13.08 1.09
CA ILE A 63 3.67 -11.78 1.25
C ILE A 63 4.56 -11.77 2.50
N ALA A 64 4.05 -12.24 3.64
CA ALA A 64 4.84 -12.29 4.87
C ALA A 64 6.06 -13.22 4.73
N SER A 65 5.90 -14.36 4.05
CA SER A 65 7.00 -15.28 3.77
C SER A 65 8.07 -14.62 2.90
N GLU A 66 7.68 -13.92 1.83
CA GLU A 66 8.62 -13.21 0.95
C GLU A 66 9.39 -12.12 1.71
N LEU A 67 8.69 -11.26 2.44
CA LEU A 67 9.29 -10.17 3.20
C LEU A 67 10.24 -10.67 4.30
N THR A 68 9.87 -11.76 4.97
CA THR A 68 10.73 -12.40 5.99
C THR A 68 11.98 -13.01 5.35
N ALA A 69 11.83 -13.71 4.22
CA ALA A 69 12.96 -14.32 3.51
C ALA A 69 13.96 -13.27 2.97
N ASN A 70 13.49 -12.06 2.69
CA ASN A 70 14.31 -10.92 2.26
C ASN A 70 14.74 -10.00 3.40
N HIS A 71 14.54 -10.40 4.66
CA HIS A 71 14.95 -9.64 5.85
C HIS A 71 14.40 -8.21 5.90
N VAL A 72 13.14 -8.02 5.49
CA VAL A 72 12.48 -6.71 5.58
C VAL A 72 12.13 -6.40 7.04
N ASP A 73 12.67 -5.29 7.55
CA ASP A 73 12.53 -4.90 8.96
C ASP A 73 11.14 -4.29 9.30
N GLY A 74 10.42 -3.76 8.31
CA GLY A 74 9.17 -3.05 8.54
C GLY A 74 8.31 -2.89 7.29
N VAL A 75 6.98 -2.82 7.50
CA VAL A 75 5.98 -2.76 6.43
C VAL A 75 4.99 -1.64 6.69
N LEU A 76 4.71 -0.85 5.66
CA LEU A 76 3.59 0.08 5.64
C LEU A 76 2.40 -0.60 4.95
N LEU A 77 1.39 -0.98 5.71
CA LEU A 77 0.12 -1.48 5.18
C LEU A 77 -0.88 -0.33 5.12
N VAL A 78 -1.25 0.06 3.90
CA VAL A 78 -2.15 1.20 3.65
C VAL A 78 -3.44 0.73 2.96
N ALA A 79 -4.50 1.54 3.07
CA ALA A 79 -5.77 1.30 2.40
C ALA A 79 -5.87 2.13 1.11
N THR A 80 -6.44 1.54 0.07
CA THR A 80 -6.75 2.17 -1.23
C THR A 80 -8.23 2.49 -1.36
#